data_AF-A0A2E1P041-F1
#
_entry.id   AF-A0A2E1P041-F1
#
_cell.length_a   1.000
_cell.length_b   1.000
_cell.length_c   1.000
_cell.angle_alpha   90.00
_cell.angle_beta   90.00
_cell.angle_gamma   90.00
#
_symmetry.space_group_name_H-M   'P 1'
#
loop_
_entity.id
_entity.type
_entity.pdbx_description
1 polymer ?
#
loop_
_entity_poly.entity_id
_entity_poly.type
_entity_poly.pdbx_seq_one_letter_code
_entity_poly.pdbx_strand_id
1 'polypeptide(L)'
;MRGESGSSPSRRMVGQGVVSFTLNEHPKPMQSEGLLSITPEAMVEAILERRQAIASKLPDALHQRTEENNRAYTLAKDARDTLKALKAEEDETEAHKEAVKKAQSIYDEHESFRRRTSSRLQTLKNSIKDSEEAIEFWTDMAEGKWGHLLDDSNRLASGGDSSYAKSRHQRSIEEDEQ
;
A
#
# COMPACT_ATOMS: atom_id res chain seq x y z
N MET A 1 5.54 -17.23 57.22
CA MET A 1 6.47 -16.66 56.22
C MET A 1 5.65 -16.06 55.09
N ARG A 2 5.89 -14.77 54.78
CA ARG A 2 5.27 -13.98 53.71
C ARG A 2 5.78 -14.45 52.34
N GLY A 3 4.92 -14.47 51.31
CA GLY A 3 5.06 -13.65 50.09
C GLY A 3 6.01 -14.29 49.06
N GLU A 4 5.85 -14.24 47.74
CA GLU A 4 5.09 -13.33 46.87
C GLU A 4 4.73 -14.05 45.56
N SER A 5 3.59 -13.63 45.01
CA SER A 5 3.04 -13.94 43.70
C SER A 5 3.94 -13.48 42.55
N GLY A 6 4.26 -14.38 41.63
CA GLY A 6 4.93 -14.07 40.36
C GLY A 6 4.00 -13.31 39.41
N SER A 7 4.08 -11.98 39.45
CA SER A 7 3.50 -11.08 38.45
C SER A 7 4.43 -11.00 37.24
N SER A 8 4.09 -11.69 36.15
CA SER A 8 4.79 -11.53 34.88
C SER A 8 4.33 -10.23 34.20
N PRO A 9 5.25 -9.34 33.78
CA PRO A 9 4.86 -8.08 33.16
C PRO A 9 4.32 -8.32 31.75
N SER A 10 3.04 -7.95 31.61
CA SER A 10 2.29 -7.85 30.36
C SER A 10 3.08 -7.03 29.34
N ARG A 11 3.53 -7.71 28.27
CA ARG A 11 4.18 -7.12 27.10
C ARG A 11 3.13 -6.28 26.38
N ARG A 12 3.10 -4.97 26.66
CA ARG A 12 2.31 -4.00 25.90
C ARG A 12 2.75 -4.08 24.44
N MET A 13 1.94 -4.71 23.60
CA MET A 13 1.98 -4.49 22.16
C MET A 13 1.61 -3.04 21.93
N VAL A 14 2.61 -2.26 21.51
CA VAL A 14 2.41 -0.91 21.00
C VAL A 14 1.53 -1.05 19.77
N GLY A 15 0.33 -0.47 19.85
CA GLY A 15 -0.71 -0.60 18.85
C GLY A 15 -0.18 -0.28 17.46
N GLN A 16 -0.13 -1.30 16.61
CA GLN A 16 -0.25 -1.08 15.18
C GLN A 16 -1.59 -0.36 14.99
N GLY A 17 -1.52 0.91 14.62
CA GLY A 17 -2.63 1.58 13.97
C GLY A 17 -2.87 0.90 12.64
N VAL A 18 -3.53 -0.26 12.68
CA VAL A 18 -4.26 -0.79 11.54
C VAL A 18 -5.22 0.32 11.20
N VAL A 19 -4.98 0.98 10.08
CA VAL A 19 -5.97 1.89 9.52
C VAL A 19 -7.09 0.96 9.08
N SER A 20 -8.03 0.69 9.98
CA SER A 20 -9.26 0.02 9.65
C SER A 20 -9.93 0.90 8.62
N PHE A 21 -9.80 0.51 7.35
CA PHE A 21 -10.62 1.00 6.27
C PHE A 21 -12.02 0.41 6.52
N THR A 22 -12.73 0.95 7.51
CA THR A 22 -14.16 0.69 7.68
C THR A 22 -14.85 1.38 6.51
N LEU A 23 -14.87 0.69 5.36
CA LEU A 23 -15.90 0.87 4.35
C LEU A 23 -17.22 0.54 5.07
N ASN A 24 -17.84 1.54 5.67
CA ASN A 24 -19.09 1.38 6.41
C ASN A 24 -20.31 1.17 5.50
N GLU A 25 -20.07 0.71 4.26
CA GLU A 25 -21.04 0.14 3.34
C GLU A 25 -20.36 -1.08 2.72
N HIS A 26 -20.49 -2.22 3.39
CA HIS A 26 -20.32 -3.48 2.68
C HIS A 26 -21.45 -3.55 1.65
N PRO A 27 -21.15 -3.70 0.34
CA PRO A 27 -22.19 -4.01 -0.62
C PRO A 27 -22.97 -5.22 -0.10
N LYS A 28 -24.30 -5.19 -0.23
CA LYS A 28 -25.18 -6.28 0.25
C LYS A 28 -24.53 -7.63 -0.08
N PRO A 29 -24.41 -8.55 0.89
CA PRO A 29 -23.86 -9.87 0.60
C PRO A 29 -24.70 -10.47 -0.53
N MET A 30 -24.06 -10.76 -1.66
CA MET A 30 -24.74 -11.35 -2.81
C MET A 30 -25.33 -12.69 -2.39
N GLN A 31 -26.64 -12.83 -2.55
CA GLN A 31 -27.33 -14.09 -2.25
C GLN A 31 -26.92 -15.14 -3.29
N SER A 32 -26.77 -16.40 -2.85
CA SER A 32 -26.20 -17.51 -3.65
C SER A 32 -26.89 -17.76 -4.99
N GLU A 33 -28.19 -17.46 -5.10
CA GLU A 33 -28.94 -17.59 -6.34
C GLU A 33 -28.61 -16.50 -7.37
N GLY A 34 -28.19 -15.30 -6.92
CA GLY A 34 -27.76 -14.20 -7.80
C GLY A 34 -26.36 -14.37 -8.37
N LEU A 35 -25.53 -15.26 -7.80
CA LEU A 35 -24.22 -15.62 -8.36
C LEU A 35 -24.31 -16.52 -9.59
N LEU A 36 -25.40 -17.31 -9.68
CA LEU A 36 -25.64 -18.26 -10.79
C LEU A 36 -26.29 -17.60 -12.01
N SER A 37 -26.86 -16.40 -11.87
CA SER A 37 -27.53 -15.65 -12.94
C SER A 37 -26.70 -14.47 -13.48
N ILE A 38 -25.50 -14.24 -12.94
CA ILE A 38 -24.64 -13.16 -13.42
C ILE A 38 -24.10 -13.53 -14.81
N THR A 39 -24.43 -12.68 -15.78
CA THR A 39 -23.78 -12.75 -17.09
C THR A 39 -22.38 -12.13 -16.99
N PRO A 40 -21.42 -12.53 -17.83
CA PRO A 40 -20.11 -11.91 -17.87
C PRO A 40 -20.18 -10.38 -17.99
N GLU A 41 -21.16 -9.86 -18.74
CA GLU A 41 -21.39 -8.42 -18.92
C GLU A 41 -21.80 -7.75 -17.60
N ALA A 42 -22.76 -8.34 -16.87
CA ALA A 42 -23.18 -7.82 -15.56
C ALA A 42 -22.04 -7.87 -14.53
N MET A 43 -21.14 -8.86 -14.63
CA MET A 43 -19.96 -8.94 -13.78
C MET A 43 -18.97 -7.80 -14.09
N VAL A 44 -18.71 -7.52 -15.37
CA VAL A 44 -17.82 -6.42 -15.77
C VAL A 44 -18.38 -5.07 -15.32
N GLU A 45 -19.67 -4.85 -15.49
CA GLU A 45 -20.35 -3.63 -15.06
C GLU A 45 -20.19 -3.42 -13.53
N ALA A 46 -20.44 -4.46 -12.73
CA ALA A 46 -20.26 -4.39 -11.29
C ALA A 46 -18.79 -4.14 -10.86
N ILE A 47 -17.82 -4.71 -11.58
CA ILE A 47 -16.39 -4.46 -11.33
C ILE A 47 -16.02 -3.02 -11.67
N LEU A 48 -16.51 -2.50 -12.81
CA LEU A 48 -16.29 -1.12 -13.24
C LEU A 48 -16.88 -0.13 -12.25
N GLU A 49 -18.13 -0.31 -11.83
CA GLU A 49 -18.78 0.55 -10.84
C GLU A 49 -17.96 0.63 -9.55
N ARG A 50 -17.51 -0.52 -9.05
CA ARG A 50 -16.68 -0.58 -7.84
C ARG A 50 -15.35 0.13 -8.03
N ARG A 51 -14.68 -0.06 -9.17
CA ARG A 51 -13.38 0.57 -9.47
C ARG A 51 -13.51 2.09 -9.64
N GLN A 52 -14.56 2.56 -10.31
CA GLN A 52 -14.86 3.99 -10.47
C GLN A 52 -15.21 4.64 -9.12
N ALA A 53 -15.97 3.96 -8.26
CA ALA A 53 -16.29 4.44 -6.91
C ALA A 53 -15.06 4.54 -6.00
N ILE A 54 -14.07 3.67 -6.19
CA ILE A 54 -12.77 3.78 -5.52
C ILE A 54 -11.99 4.96 -6.12
N ALA A 55 -11.86 5.00 -7.45
CA ALA A 55 -11.10 6.01 -8.18
C ALA A 55 -11.56 7.44 -7.87
N SER A 56 -12.87 7.68 -7.71
CA SER A 56 -13.41 9.00 -7.36
C SER A 56 -12.93 9.52 -5.99
N LYS A 57 -12.59 8.63 -5.05
CA LYS A 57 -12.12 8.98 -3.70
C LYS A 57 -10.60 9.10 -3.61
N LEU A 58 -9.86 8.60 -4.61
CA LEU A 58 -8.39 8.58 -4.57
C LEU A 58 -7.74 9.97 -4.67
N PRO A 59 -8.23 10.94 -5.47
CA PRO A 59 -7.64 12.28 -5.55
C PRO A 59 -7.62 13.01 -4.20
N ASP A 60 -8.72 12.97 -3.45
CA ASP A 60 -8.80 13.60 -2.13
C ASP A 60 -7.83 12.94 -1.14
N ALA A 61 -7.78 11.60 -1.15
CA ALA A 61 -6.83 10.85 -0.35
C ALA A 61 -5.38 11.17 -0.74
N LEU A 62 -5.09 11.34 -2.04
CA LEU A 62 -3.76 11.67 -2.56
C LEU A 62 -3.31 13.04 -2.06
N HIS A 63 -4.19 14.03 -2.13
CA HIS A 63 -3.93 15.37 -1.62
C HIS A 63 -3.60 15.33 -0.12
N GLN A 64 -4.46 14.67 0.69
CA GLN A 64 -4.23 14.55 2.14
C GLN A 64 -2.90 13.86 2.49
N ARG A 65 -2.54 12.79 1.78
CA ARG A 65 -1.29 12.06 2.04
C ARG A 65 -0.06 12.81 1.55
N THR A 66 -0.20 13.60 0.49
CA THR A 66 0.86 14.50 0.02
C THR A 66 1.14 15.58 1.05
N GLU A 67 0.10 16.22 1.59
CA GLU A 67 0.22 17.19 2.68
C GLU A 67 0.86 16.59 3.94
N GLU A 68 0.44 15.39 4.34
CA GLU A 68 1.05 14.67 5.47
C GLU A 68 2.55 14.39 5.21
N ASN A 69 2.90 13.97 3.99
CA ASN A 69 4.29 13.69 3.62
C ASN A 69 5.15 14.96 3.60
N ASN A 70 4.62 16.07 3.08
CA ASN A 70 5.29 17.36 3.08
C ASN A 70 5.59 17.83 4.51
N ARG A 71 4.62 17.73 5.42
CA ARG A 71 4.81 18.06 6.84
C ARG A 71 5.84 17.14 7.52
N ALA A 72 5.81 15.84 7.20
CA ALA A 72 6.80 14.90 7.72
C ALA A 72 8.22 15.23 7.22
N TYR A 73 8.34 15.68 5.96
CA TYR A 73 9.61 16.10 5.38
C TYR A 73 10.16 17.33 6.09
N THR A 74 9.34 18.36 6.34
CA THR A 74 9.78 19.57 7.04
C THR A 74 10.25 19.25 8.45
N LEU A 75 9.49 18.45 9.21
CA LEU A 75 9.87 18.04 10.58
C LEU A 75 11.20 17.28 10.62
N ALA A 76 11.39 16.31 9.71
CA ALA A 76 12.65 15.56 9.64
C ALA A 76 13.83 16.44 9.22
N LYS A 77 13.60 17.42 8.33
CA LYS A 77 14.62 18.39 7.93
C LYS A 77 15.00 19.29 9.09
N ASP A 78 14.03 19.87 9.79
CA ASP A 78 14.28 20.77 10.92
C ASP A 78 15.02 20.04 12.04
N ALA A 79 14.61 18.81 12.40
CA ALA A 79 15.32 18.00 13.39
C ALA A 79 16.73 17.59 12.94
N ARG A 80 16.96 17.40 11.64
CA ARG A 80 18.30 17.15 11.09
C ARG A 80 19.19 18.38 11.24
N ASP A 81 18.65 19.56 10.95
CA ASP A 81 19.38 20.83 11.01
C ASP A 81 19.71 21.19 12.46
N THR A 82 18.80 20.97 13.42
CA THR A 82 19.09 21.15 14.85
C THR A 82 20.15 20.17 15.37
N LEU A 83 20.06 18.90 15.00
CA LEU A 83 21.06 17.89 15.35
C LEU A 83 22.44 18.23 14.76
N LYS A 84 22.47 18.74 13.53
CA LYS A 84 23.71 19.18 12.87
C LYS A 84 24.31 20.40 13.56
N ALA A 85 23.48 21.38 13.93
CA ALA A 85 23.93 22.57 14.65
C ALA A 85 24.52 22.21 16.02
N LEU A 86 23.84 21.35 16.79
CA LEU A 86 24.35 20.87 18.08
C LEU A 86 25.65 20.09 17.91
N LYS A 87 25.77 19.20 16.92
CA LYS A 87 27.01 18.46 16.67
C LYS A 87 28.17 19.33 16.19
N ALA A 88 27.90 20.51 15.63
CA ALA A 88 28.92 21.45 15.18
C ALA A 88 29.44 22.35 16.32
N GLU A 89 28.65 22.51 17.39
CA GLU A 89 29.08 23.15 18.62
C GLU A 89 29.93 22.13 19.40
N GLU A 90 31.25 22.26 19.34
CA GLU A 90 32.19 21.37 20.04
C GLU A 90 32.22 21.70 21.54
N ASP A 91 31.17 21.32 22.27
CA ASP A 91 31.07 21.40 23.73
C ASP A 91 31.12 20.00 24.35
N GLU A 92 32.07 19.77 25.25
CA GLU A 92 32.27 18.49 25.93
C GLU A 92 31.47 18.31 27.22
N THR A 93 30.66 19.30 27.61
CA THR A 93 29.82 19.21 28.81
C THR A 93 28.83 18.04 28.71
N GLU A 94 28.55 17.38 29.85
CA GLU A 94 27.55 16.31 29.89
C GLU A 94 26.16 16.81 29.48
N ALA A 95 25.83 18.07 29.79
CA ALA A 95 24.60 18.71 29.35
C ALA A 95 24.50 18.79 27.82
N HIS A 96 25.60 19.14 27.13
CA HIS A 96 25.66 19.15 25.67
C HIS A 96 25.51 17.74 25.09
N LYS A 97 26.23 16.75 25.64
CA LYS A 97 26.10 15.35 25.22
C LYS A 97 24.66 14.83 25.36
N GLU A 98 23.98 15.17 26.45
CA GLU A 98 22.55 14.86 26.62
C GLU A 98 21.67 15.57 25.60
N ALA A 99 21.92 16.84 25.31
CA ALA A 99 21.19 17.60 24.30
C ALA A 99 21.33 16.97 22.90
N VAL A 100 22.55 16.58 22.51
CA VAL A 100 22.81 15.86 21.25
C VAL A 100 22.08 14.53 21.20
N LYS A 101 22.08 13.75 22.29
CA LYS A 101 21.33 12.48 22.36
C LYS A 101 19.82 12.69 22.21
N LYS A 102 19.26 13.72 22.87
CA LYS A 102 17.84 14.08 22.75
C LYS A 102 17.49 14.51 21.32
N ALA A 103 18.31 15.36 20.71
CA ALA A 103 18.13 15.78 19.32
C ALA A 103 18.24 14.60 18.34
N GLN A 104 19.14 13.63 18.59
CA GLN A 104 19.26 12.41 17.80
C GLN A 104 17.97 11.58 17.89
N SER A 105 17.42 11.37 19.10
CA SER A 105 16.15 10.66 19.28
C SER A 105 15.00 11.32 18.51
N ILE A 106 14.88 12.65 18.60
CA ILE A 106 13.84 13.42 17.89
C ILE A 106 14.00 13.26 16.37
N TYR A 107 15.23 13.37 15.88
CA TYR A 107 15.52 13.16 14.46
C TYR A 107 15.13 11.75 14.01
N ASP A 108 15.49 10.71 14.77
CA ASP A 108 15.19 9.32 14.42
C ASP A 108 13.68 9.05 14.40
N GLU A 109 12.92 9.66 15.31
CA GLU A 109 11.46 9.60 15.34
C GLU A 109 10.82 10.28 14.12
N HIS A 110 11.25 11.51 13.80
CA HIS A 110 10.75 12.26 12.64
C HIS A 110 11.13 11.60 11.31
N GLU A 111 12.34 11.08 11.20
CA GLU A 111 12.80 10.34 10.03
C GLU A 111 12.01 9.05 9.84
N SER A 112 11.73 8.32 10.93
CA SER A 112 10.87 7.14 10.90
C SER A 112 9.43 7.48 10.50
N PHE A 113 8.90 8.62 10.94
CA PHE A 113 7.60 9.12 10.50
C PHE A 113 7.60 9.47 9.01
N ARG A 114 8.61 10.20 8.51
CA ARG A 114 8.78 10.53 7.09
C ARG A 114 8.81 9.30 6.20
N ARG A 115 9.56 8.25 6.60
CA ARG A 115 9.62 6.99 5.85
C ARG A 115 8.25 6.31 5.77
N ARG A 116 7.50 6.27 6.88
CA ARG A 116 6.15 5.69 6.90
C ARG A 116 5.18 6.48 6.02
N THR A 117 5.19 7.80 6.08
CA THR A 117 4.28 8.63 5.25
C THR A 117 4.63 8.53 3.77
N SER A 118 5.92 8.49 3.43
CA SER A 118 6.40 8.30 2.06
C SER A 118 5.98 6.93 1.50
N SER A 119 6.14 5.87 2.28
CA SER A 119 5.69 4.53 1.90
C SER A 119 4.17 4.49 1.66
N ARG A 120 3.37 5.07 2.58
CA ARG A 120 1.91 5.16 2.43
C ARG A 120 1.49 5.95 1.19
N LEU A 121 2.16 7.07 0.90
CA LEU A 121 1.92 7.86 -0.29
C LEU A 121 2.24 7.05 -1.56
N GLN A 122 3.34 6.30 -1.57
CA GLN A 122 3.68 5.45 -2.70
C GLN A 122 2.66 4.32 -2.91
N THR A 123 2.21 3.65 -1.84
CA THR A 123 1.14 2.66 -1.92
C THR A 123 -0.13 3.25 -2.53
N LEU A 124 -0.50 4.47 -2.14
CA LEU A 124 -1.67 5.15 -2.70
C LEU A 124 -1.50 5.48 -4.18
N LYS A 125 -0.32 5.97 -4.60
CA LYS A 125 -0.01 6.20 -6.02
C LYS A 125 -0.10 4.91 -6.85
N ASN A 126 0.43 3.81 -6.32
CA ASN A 126 0.31 2.50 -6.96
C ASN A 126 -1.16 2.05 -7.05
N SER A 127 -1.97 2.30 -6.02
CA SER A 127 -3.40 2.00 -6.02
C SER A 127 -4.20 2.83 -7.03
N ILE A 128 -3.78 4.08 -7.28
CA ILE A 128 -4.36 4.92 -8.34
C ILE A 128 -4.07 4.31 -9.69
N LYS A 129 -2.80 4.06 -9.97
CA LYS A 129 -2.36 3.44 -11.22
C LYS A 129 -3.07 2.09 -11.47
N ASP A 130 -3.13 1.22 -10.47
CA ASP A 130 -3.86 -0.06 -10.54
C ASP A 130 -5.34 0.14 -10.84
N SER A 131 -5.96 1.18 -10.27
CA SER A 131 -7.38 1.46 -10.54
C SER A 131 -7.60 1.99 -11.94
N GLU A 132 -6.72 2.83 -12.45
CA GLU A 132 -6.76 3.35 -13.83
C GLU A 132 -6.57 2.21 -14.84
N GLU A 133 -5.54 1.38 -14.67
CA GLU A 133 -5.28 0.21 -15.51
C GLU A 133 -6.45 -0.79 -15.46
N ALA A 134 -7.02 -1.02 -14.28
CA ALA A 134 -8.19 -1.88 -14.15
C ALA A 134 -9.41 -1.29 -14.85
N ILE A 135 -9.67 0.02 -14.74
CA ILE A 135 -10.80 0.65 -15.43
C ILE A 135 -10.62 0.50 -16.93
N GLU A 136 -9.45 0.82 -17.46
CA GLU A 136 -9.14 0.66 -18.89
C GLU A 136 -9.37 -0.79 -19.36
N PHE A 137 -8.78 -1.76 -18.64
CA PHE A 137 -8.94 -3.17 -18.95
C PHE A 137 -10.42 -3.61 -18.96
N TRP A 138 -11.17 -3.29 -17.91
CA TRP A 138 -12.56 -3.74 -17.80
C TRP A 138 -13.50 -2.98 -18.74
N THR A 139 -13.19 -1.74 -19.11
CA THR A 139 -13.90 -1.01 -20.17
C THR A 139 -13.71 -1.71 -21.52
N ASP A 140 -12.48 -2.09 -21.85
CA ASP A 140 -12.17 -2.87 -23.05
C ASP A 140 -12.91 -4.21 -23.09
N MET A 141 -13.04 -4.87 -21.94
CA MET A 141 -13.80 -6.12 -21.82
C MET A 141 -15.31 -5.90 -22.00
N ALA A 142 -15.86 -4.80 -21.48
CA ALA A 142 -17.26 -4.44 -21.69
C ALA A 142 -17.59 -4.20 -23.18
N GLU A 143 -16.63 -3.71 -23.97
CA GLU A 143 -16.76 -3.50 -25.42
C GLU A 143 -16.72 -4.79 -26.24
N GLY A 144 -16.62 -5.96 -25.59
CA GLY A 144 -16.70 -7.25 -26.26
C GLY A 144 -15.35 -7.84 -26.65
N LYS A 145 -14.22 -7.29 -26.16
CA LYS A 145 -12.86 -7.81 -26.42
C LYS A 145 -12.52 -9.09 -25.64
N TRP A 146 -13.52 -9.93 -25.36
CA TRP A 146 -13.42 -11.23 -24.67
C TRP A 146 -12.65 -12.30 -25.45
N GLY A 147 -12.45 -12.11 -26.75
CA GLY A 147 -11.91 -13.14 -27.65
C GLY A 147 -10.62 -13.78 -27.14
N HIS A 148 -9.68 -12.97 -26.65
CA HIS A 148 -8.41 -13.48 -26.13
C HIS A 148 -8.57 -14.39 -24.89
N LEU A 149 -9.55 -14.14 -24.02
CA LEU A 149 -9.82 -15.01 -22.87
C LEU A 149 -10.44 -16.33 -23.29
N LEU A 150 -11.32 -16.33 -24.29
CA LEU A 150 -11.88 -17.55 -24.86
C LEU A 150 -10.79 -18.37 -25.54
N ASP A 151 -9.88 -17.73 -26.28
CA ASP A 151 -8.74 -18.37 -26.92
C ASP A 151 -7.78 -18.97 -25.87
N ASP A 152 -7.49 -18.24 -24.79
CA ASP A 152 -6.68 -18.71 -23.67
C ASP A 152 -7.32 -19.92 -22.97
N SER A 153 -8.64 -19.87 -22.74
CA SER A 153 -9.40 -20.97 -22.14
C SER A 153 -9.37 -22.22 -23.02
N ASN A 154 -9.64 -22.07 -24.32
CA ASN A 154 -9.59 -23.16 -25.29
C ASN A 154 -8.19 -23.76 -25.40
N ARG A 155 -7.13 -22.92 -25.34
CA ARG A 155 -5.75 -23.39 -25.32
C ARG A 155 -5.48 -24.26 -24.08
N LEU A 156 -5.88 -23.82 -22.90
CA LEU A 156 -5.71 -24.60 -21.68
C LEU A 156 -6.50 -25.91 -21.73
N ALA A 157 -7.74 -25.88 -22.20
CA ALA A 157 -8.61 -27.05 -22.33
C ALA A 157 -8.04 -28.10 -23.32
N SER A 158 -7.33 -27.65 -24.36
CA SER A 158 -6.63 -28.52 -25.30
C SER A 158 -5.25 -28.99 -24.82
N GLY A 159 -4.87 -28.67 -23.57
CA GLY A 159 -3.60 -29.10 -22.97
C GLY A 159 -2.40 -28.21 -23.31
N GLY A 160 -2.63 -27.01 -23.89
CA GLY A 160 -1.58 -26.05 -24.17
C GLY A 160 -1.11 -25.26 -22.94
N ASP A 161 0.05 -24.61 -23.07
CA ASP A 161 0.68 -23.86 -21.97
C ASP A 161 -0.17 -22.69 -21.46
N SER A 162 -0.11 -22.48 -20.15
CA SER A 162 -0.70 -21.31 -19.52
C SER A 162 0.01 -20.02 -19.92
N SER A 163 -0.69 -18.89 -19.86
CA SER A 163 -0.14 -17.57 -20.16
C SER A 163 1.06 -17.23 -19.24
N TYR A 164 1.04 -17.74 -18.00
CA TYR A 164 2.17 -17.65 -17.08
C TYR A 164 3.37 -18.50 -17.52
N ALA A 165 3.14 -19.74 -17.96
CA ALA A 165 4.22 -20.61 -18.45
C ALA A 165 4.88 -20.01 -19.71
N LYS A 166 4.07 -19.49 -20.64
CA LYS A 166 4.55 -18.80 -21.85
C LYS A 166 5.40 -17.56 -21.54
N SER A 167 4.89 -16.67 -20.70
CA SER A 167 5.61 -15.43 -20.33
C SER A 167 6.88 -15.70 -19.52
N ARG A 168 6.92 -16.79 -18.74
CA ARG A 168 8.16 -17.24 -18.09
C ARG A 168 9.17 -17.76 -19.11
N HIS A 169 8.73 -18.53 -20.11
CA HIS A 169 9.60 -19.06 -21.15
C HIS A 169 10.17 -17.96 -22.06
N GLN A 170 9.35 -16.96 -22.40
CA GLN A 170 9.80 -15.78 -23.15
C GLN A 170 10.85 -14.98 -22.40
N ARG A 171 10.64 -14.71 -21.10
CA ARG A 171 11.64 -14.01 -20.27
C ARG A 171 12.96 -14.76 -20.17
N SER A 172 12.95 -16.09 -20.04
CA SER A 172 14.20 -16.86 -20.04
C SER A 172 14.93 -16.80 -21.38
N ILE A 173 14.19 -16.75 -22.51
CA ILE A 173 14.80 -16.62 -23.84
C ILE A 173 15.41 -15.23 -24.03
N GLU A 174 14.74 -14.17 -23.60
CA GLU A 174 15.25 -12.79 -23.66
C GLU A 174 16.46 -12.54 -22.74
N GLU A 175 16.57 -13.29 -21.64
CA GLU A 175 17.72 -13.28 -20.73
C GLU A 175 18.92 -14.06 -21.30
N ASP A 176 18.70 -15.09 -22.11
CA ASP A 176 19.76 -15.89 -22.75
C ASP A 176 20.34 -15.22 -24.02
N GLU A 177 19.64 -14.23 -24.60
CA GLU A 177 20.06 -13.47 -25.78
C GLU A 177 20.85 -12.17 -25.46
N GLN A 178 21.08 -11.86 -24.17
CA GLN A 178 21.84 -10.69 -23.69
C GLN A 178 23.19 -11.08 -23.07
#